data_AF-A0A2V6DCY0-F1
#
_entry.id   AF-A0A2V6DCY0-F1
#
_cell.length_a   1.000
_cell.length_b   1.000
_cell.length_c   1.000
_cell.angle_alpha   90.00
_cell.angle_beta   90.00
_cell.angle_gamma   90.00
#
_symmetry.space_group_name_H-M   'P 1'
#
loop_
_entity.id
_entity.type
_entity.pdbx_description
1 polymer ?
#
loop_
_entity_poly.entity_id
_entity_poly.type
_entity_poly.pdbx_seq_one_letter_code
_entity_poly.pdbx_strand_id
1 'polypeptide(L)' 'MLLHESEFRGNGTVGAVLEWAQEGQGTDVNGYRAGFVDVMRKAQALTRG' A
#
# COMPACT_ATOMS: atom_id res chain seq x y z
N MET A 1 7.79 -4.21 -9.75
CA MET A 1 7.62 -2.76 -9.98
C MET A 1 8.73 -2.28 -10.88
N LEU A 2 8.45 -1.34 -11.79
CA LEU A 2 9.40 -0.81 -12.78
C LEU A 2 10.72 -0.31 -12.17
N LEU A 3 10.67 0.15 -10.91
CA LEU A 3 11.80 0.71 -10.19
C LEU A 3 12.50 -0.28 -9.26
N HIS A 4 12.23 -1.59 -9.37
CA HIS A 4 12.90 -2.55 -8.50
C HIS A 4 14.42 -2.43 -8.67
N GLU A 5 15.00 -2.41 -9.87
CA GLU A 5 16.46 -2.34 -9.99
C GLU A 5 17.02 -0.92 -10.19
N SER A 6 16.22 0.10 -9.90
CA SER A 6 16.60 1.50 -10.12
C SER A 6 17.17 2.16 -8.87
N GLU A 7 18.10 3.10 -9.04
CA GLU A 7 18.56 4.03 -7.99
C GLU A 7 17.42 4.88 -7.41
N PHE A 8 16.33 5.05 -8.16
CA PHE A 8 15.11 5.74 -7.74
C PHE A 8 14.10 4.80 -7.05
N ARG A 9 14.51 3.58 -6.68
CA ARG A 9 13.67 2.68 -5.89
C ARG A 9 13.29 3.40 -4.60
N GLY A 10 11.99 3.59 -4.39
CA GLY A 10 11.49 4.11 -3.11
C GLY A 10 11.78 3.13 -1.97
N ASN A 11 12.20 3.64 -0.81
CA ASN A 11 12.40 2.87 0.42
C ASN A 11 11.09 2.66 1.22
N GLY A 12 9.94 2.84 0.57
CA GLY A 12 8.64 2.67 1.21
C GLY A 12 8.43 1.22 1.65
N THR A 13 8.14 1.03 2.93
CA THR A 13 7.73 -0.28 3.44
C THR A 13 6.25 -0.51 3.15
N VAL A 14 5.83 -1.78 3.19
CA VAL A 14 4.40 -2.15 3.12
C VAL A 14 3.56 -1.42 4.17
N GLY A 15 4.13 -1.16 5.36
CA GLY A 15 3.48 -0.38 6.42
C GLY A 15 3.30 1.09 6.05
N ALA A 16 4.35 1.74 5.55
CA ALA A 16 4.30 3.15 5.13
C ALA A 16 3.29 3.37 4.00
N VAL A 17 3.22 2.45 3.03
CA VAL A 17 2.24 2.50 1.94
C VAL A 17 0.80 2.34 2.46
N LEU A 18 0.58 1.50 3.47
CA LEU A 18 -0.73 1.34 4.10
C LEU A 18 -1.16 2.61 4.86
N GLU A 19 -0.24 3.24 5.57
CA GLU A 19 -0.46 4.50 6.29
C GLU A 19 -0.86 5.62 5.31
N TRP A 20 -0.09 5.82 4.23
CA TRP A 20 -0.42 6.80 3.19
C TRP A 20 -1.78 6.52 2.52
N ALA A 21 -2.11 5.24 2.30
CA ALA A 21 -3.40 4.87 1.76
C ALA A 21 -4.55 5.18 2.73
N GLN A 22 -4.33 5.11 4.04
CA GLN A 22 -5.33 5.49 5.05
C GLN A 22 -5.46 7.01 5.18
N GLU A 23 -4.35 7.74 5.09
CA GLU A 23 -4.30 9.20 5.21
C GLU A 23 -4.76 9.95 3.95
N GLY A 24 -4.88 9.25 2.81
CA GLY A 24 -5.30 9.86 1.56
C GLY A 24 -6.62 10.62 1.70
N GLN A 25 -6.60 11.95 1.52
CA GLN A 25 -7.75 12.84 1.73
C GLN A 25 -8.68 12.95 0.52
N GLY A 26 -8.27 12.46 -0.65
CA GLY A 26 -9.09 12.52 -1.87
C GLY A 26 -10.29 11.56 -1.80
N THR A 27 -11.40 11.89 -2.44
CA THR A 27 -12.59 11.03 -2.48
C THR A 27 -12.30 9.68 -3.14
N ASP A 28 -12.68 8.57 -2.49
CA ASP A 28 -12.54 7.22 -3.04
C ASP A 28 -13.75 6.84 -3.91
N VAL A 29 -14.01 7.60 -4.97
CA VAL A 29 -15.25 7.49 -5.78
C VAL A 29 -15.48 6.06 -6.29
N ASN A 30 -14.42 5.34 -6.60
CA ASN A 30 -14.46 3.98 -7.14
C ASN A 30 -14.10 2.90 -6.11
N GLY A 31 -13.88 3.25 -4.83
CA GLY A 31 -13.58 2.30 -3.76
C GLY A 31 -12.22 1.59 -3.86
N TYR A 32 -11.32 2.04 -4.73
CA TYR A 32 -10.04 1.38 -4.98
C TYR A 32 -9.13 1.42 -3.76
N ARG A 33 -9.14 2.52 -3.00
CA ARG A 33 -8.32 2.63 -1.78
C ARG A 33 -8.86 1.74 -0.68
N ALA A 34 -10.17 1.65 -0.50
CA ALA A 34 -10.77 0.70 0.45
C ALA A 34 -10.38 -0.75 0.13
N GLY A 35 -10.50 -1.15 -1.15
CA GLY A 35 -10.08 -2.49 -1.59
C GLY A 35 -8.58 -2.73 -1.42
N PHE A 36 -7.74 -1.74 -1.72
CA PHE A 36 -6.30 -1.82 -1.52
C PHE A 36 -5.92 -2.01 -0.04
N VAL A 37 -6.53 -1.24 0.86
CA VAL A 37 -6.28 -1.33 2.31
C VAL A 37 -6.65 -2.72 2.85
N ASP A 38 -7.77 -3.31 2.40
CA ASP A 38 -8.19 -4.65 2.82
C ASP A 38 -7.21 -5.75 2.37
N VAL A 39 -6.79 -5.71 1.10
CA VAL A 39 -5.79 -6.64 0.57
C VAL A 39 -4.46 -6.51 1.31
N MET A 40 -4.00 -5.29 1.56
CA MET A 40 -2.74 -5.05 2.26
C MET A 40 -2.79 -5.51 3.72
N ARG A 41 -3.93 -5.37 4.40
CA ARG A 41 -4.14 -5.90 5.75
C ARG A 41 -4.09 -7.43 5.77
N LYS A 42 -4.72 -8.09 4.81
CA LYS A 42 -4.69 -9.56 4.67
C LYS A 42 -3.30 -10.08 4.37
N ALA A 43 -2.56 -9.39 3.49
CA ALA A 43 -1.17 -9.74 3.17
C ALA A 43 -0.26 -9.63 4.40
N GLN A 44 -0.40 -8.57 5.21
CA GLN A 44 0.36 -8.45 6.47
C GLN A 44 0.02 -9.57 7.47
N ALA A 45 -1.25 -9.95 7.57
CA ALA A 45 -1.66 -11.06 8.44
C ALA A 45 -1.04 -12.39 7.99
N LEU A 46 -0.94 -12.63 6.69
CA LEU A 46 -0.37 -13.85 6.13
C LEU A 46 1.15 -13.93 6.29
N THR A 47 1.85 -12.79 6.22
CA THR A 47 3.33 -12.74 6.33
C THR A 47 3.82 -12.86 7.78
N ARG A 48 2.92 -12.72 8.76
CA ARG A 48 3.20 -12.92 10.19
C ARG A 48 2.93 -14.35 10.69
N GLY A 49 2.41 -15.24 9.82
CA GLY A 49 2.10 -16.63 10.11
C GLY A 49 3.19 -17.60 9.69
#